data_AF-A0A1H5V966-F1
#
_entry.id   AF-A0A1H5V966-F1
#
_cell.length_a   1.000
_cell.length_b   1.000
_cell.length_c   1.000
_cell.angle_alpha   90.00
_cell.angle_beta   90.00
_cell.angle_gamma   90.00
#
_symmetry.space_group_name_H-M   'P 1'
#
loop_
_entity.id
_entity.type
_entity.pdbx_description
1 polymer ?
#
loop_
_entity_poly.entity_id
_entity_poly.type
_entity_poly.pdbx_seq_one_letter_code
_entity_poly.pdbx_strand_id
1 'polypeptide(L)' 'MKFKMRKADEMERYQTDKSAKIAFVFYTAALLAWGLYNFISTGKTGWEFTILLIGNAVFLWSRVVYGRKMQ' A
#
# COMPACT_ATOMS: atom_id res chain seq x y z
N MET A 1 -28.05 5.62 -21.18
CA MET A 1 -27.76 5.67 -19.73
C MET A 1 -26.41 6.35 -19.56
N LYS A 2 -26.37 7.64 -19.19
CA LYS A 2 -25.11 8.40 -19.08
C LYS A 2 -24.59 8.21 -17.65
N PHE A 3 -23.57 7.38 -17.46
CA PHE A 3 -22.90 7.23 -16.17
C PHE A 3 -22.26 8.57 -15.80
N LYS A 4 -23.00 9.39 -15.03
CA LYS A 4 -22.50 10.64 -14.47
C LYS A 4 -21.60 10.26 -13.30
N MET A 5 -20.33 9.99 -13.58
CA MET A 5 -19.33 9.82 -12.53
C MET A 5 -19.26 11.12 -11.74
N ARG A 6 -19.84 11.13 -10.53
CA ARG A 6 -19.68 12.22 -9.57
C ARG A 6 -18.19 12.29 -9.24
N LYS A 7 -17.55 13.44 -9.47
CA LYS A 7 -16.23 13.71 -8.89
C LYS A 7 -16.41 13.58 -7.38
N ALA A 8 -15.62 12.72 -6.74
CA ALA A 8 -15.60 12.61 -5.29
C ALA A 8 -15.30 14.00 -4.71
N ASP A 9 -16.13 14.45 -3.77
CA ASP A 9 -15.91 15.71 -3.07
C ASP A 9 -14.54 15.68 -2.38
N GLU A 10 -13.89 16.84 -2.22
CA GLU A 10 -12.55 16.92 -1.62
C GLU A 10 -12.47 16.23 -0.25
N MET A 11 -13.56 16.26 0.52
CA MET A 11 -13.70 15.56 1.80
C MET A 11 -13.70 14.03 1.67
N GLU A 12 -14.34 13.49 0.64
CA GLU A 12 -14.39 12.04 0.37
C GLU A 12 -13.01 11.54 -0.10
N ARG A 13 -12.31 12.33 -0.91
CA ARG A 13 -10.92 12.04 -1.31
C ARG A 13 -9.96 12.07 -0.13
N TYR A 14 -10.10 13.05 0.76
CA TYR A 14 -9.25 13.18 1.94
C TYR A 14 -9.42 11.99 2.91
N GLN A 15 -10.65 11.56 3.14
CA GLN A 15 -10.91 10.37 3.95
C GLN A 15 -10.39 9.09 3.29
N THR A 16 -10.59 8.95 1.98
CA THR A 16 -10.09 7.79 1.22
C THR A 16 -8.57 7.70 1.28
N ASP A 17 -7.85 8.82 1.13
CA ASP A 17 -6.39 8.86 1.21
C ASP A 17 -5.88 8.47 2.61
N LYS A 18 -6.53 8.96 3.68
CA LYS A 18 -6.23 8.55 5.06
C LYS A 18 -6.46 7.06 5.28
N SER A 19 -7.61 6.54 4.86
CA SER A 19 -7.94 5.12 4.99
C SER A 19 -6.99 4.23 4.21
N ALA A 20 -6.62 4.63 2.99
CA ALA A 20 -5.66 3.91 2.15
C ALA A 20 -4.27 3.83 2.81
N LYS A 21 -3.80 4.93 3.42
CA LYS A 21 -2.53 4.94 4.17
C LYS A 21 -2.56 3.99 5.36
N ILE A 22 -3.63 4.00 6.15
CA ILE A 22 -3.78 3.11 7.32
C ILE A 22 -3.84 1.65 6.88
N ALA A 23 -4.64 1.35 5.86
CA ALA A 23 -4.74 0.00 5.29
C ALA A 23 -3.38 -0.48 4.77
N PHE A 24 -2.64 0.38 4.06
CA PHE A 24 -1.32 0.04 3.55
C PHE A 24 -0.33 -0.29 4.68
N VAL A 25 -0.30 0.49 5.75
CA VAL A 25 0.54 0.22 6.93
C VAL A 25 0.15 -1.10 7.59
N PHE A 26 -1.16 -1.35 7.76
CA PHE A 26 -1.65 -2.59 8.35
C PHE A 26 -1.26 -3.82 7.52
N TYR A 27 -1.53 -3.81 6.20
CA TYR A 27 -1.16 -4.92 5.33
C TYR A 27 0.35 -5.15 5.27
N THR A 28 1.14 -4.07 5.24
CA THR A 28 2.60 -4.18 5.26
C THR A 28 3.08 -4.81 6.56
N ALA A 29 2.58 -4.37 7.71
CA ALA A 29 2.94 -4.92 9.02
C ALA A 29 2.50 -6.38 9.17
N ALA A 30 1.30 -6.73 8.70
CA ALA A 30 0.77 -8.09 8.73
C ALA A 30 1.62 -9.04 7.87
N LEU A 31 1.95 -8.64 6.63
CA LEU A 31 2.81 -9.41 5.74
C LEU A 31 4.25 -9.52 6.28
N LEU A 32 4.75 -8.48 6.96
CA LEU A 32 6.07 -8.51 7.58
C LEU A 32 6.11 -9.48 8.75
N ALA A 33 5.11 -9.43 9.64
CA ALA A 33 4.98 -10.35 10.76
C ALA A 33 4.83 -11.80 10.28
N TRP A 34 3.99 -12.03 9.26
CA TRP A 34 3.80 -13.34 8.68
C TRP A 34 5.05 -13.86 7.96
N GLY A 35 5.69 -13.02 7.15
CA GLY A 35 6.94 -13.37 6.47
C GLY A 35 8.07 -13.67 7.46
N LEU A 36 8.17 -12.91 8.56
CA LEU A 36 9.15 -13.16 9.61
C LEU A 36 8.84 -14.47 10.37
N TYR A 37 7.57 -14.73 10.66
CA TYR A 37 7.14 -16.01 11.24
C TYR A 37 7.51 -17.19 10.34
N ASN A 38 7.23 -17.12 9.04
CA ASN A 38 7.60 -18.17 8.08
C ASN A 38 9.11 -18.30 7.88
N PHE A 39 9.85 -17.19 7.93
CA PHE A 39 11.31 -17.22 7.87
C PHE A 39 11.91 -17.95 9.07
N ILE A 40 11.40 -17.70 10.28
CA ILE A 40 11.86 -18.37 11.51
C ILE A 40 11.41 -19.84 11.55
N SER A 41 10.18 -20.12 11.13
CA SER A 41 9.58 -21.46 11.24
C SER A 41 10.07 -22.43 10.18
N THR A 42 10.23 -21.97 8.93
CA THR A 42 10.49 -22.84 7.77
C THR A 42 11.83 -22.57 7.09
N GLY A 43 12.53 -21.48 7.44
CA GLY A 43 13.79 -21.09 6.81
C GLY A 43 13.68 -20.68 5.34
N LYS A 44 12.45 -20.61 4.79
CA LYS A 44 12.16 -20.24 3.41
C LYS A 44 11.26 -19.01 3.40
N THR A 45 11.70 -17.97 2.71
CA THR A 45 10.88 -16.80 2.39
C THR A 45 9.88 -17.19 1.31
N GLY A 46 8.62 -17.31 1.70
CA GLY A 46 7.52 -17.59 0.77
C GLY A 46 7.13 -16.37 -0.06
N TRP A 47 5.97 -16.48 -0.72
CA TRP A 47 5.39 -15.41 -1.54
C TRP A 47 5.10 -14.12 -0.74
N GLU A 48 5.04 -14.19 0.59
CA GLU A 48 4.78 -13.03 1.45
C GLU A 48 5.89 -11.98 1.36
N PHE A 49 7.15 -12.42 1.24
CA PHE A 49 8.28 -11.50 1.12
C PHE A 49 8.30 -10.79 -0.24
N THR A 50 7.89 -11.50 -1.29
CA THR A 50 7.75 -10.93 -2.65
C THR A 50 6.65 -9.87 -2.69
N ILE A 51 5.48 -10.16 -2.08
CA ILE A 51 4.38 -9.20 -1.98
C ILE A 51 4.79 -7.97 -1.17
N LEU A 52 5.55 -8.16 -0.08
CA LEU A 52 6.06 -7.06 0.75
C LEU A 52 7.06 -6.17 0.01
N LEU A 53 7.97 -6.76 -0.77
CA LEU A 53 8.91 -6.03 -1.64
C LEU A 53 8.17 -5.23 -2.72
N ILE A 54 7.19 -5.85 -3.40
CA ILE A 54 6.38 -5.17 -4.41
C ILE A 54 5.58 -4.03 -3.76
N GLY A 55 4.97 -4.26 -2.59
CA GLY A 55 4.25 -3.22 -1.84
C GLY A 55 5.15 -2.02 -1.50
N ASN A 56 6.35 -2.27 -1.00
CA ASN A 56 7.33 -1.22 -0.73
C ASN A 56 7.81 -0.52 -2.01
N ALA A 57 8.03 -1.26 -3.10
CA ALA A 57 8.41 -0.68 -4.38
C ALA A 57 7.33 0.26 -4.93
N VAL A 58 6.06 -0.14 -4.88
CA VAL A 58 4.92 0.69 -5.29
C VAL A 58 4.81 1.94 -4.41
N PHE A 59 5.02 1.80 -3.09
CA PHE A 59 4.99 2.93 -2.16
C PHE A 59 6.12 3.93 -2.41
N LEU A 60 7.36 3.44 -2.54
CA LEU A 60 8.52 4.27 -2.85
C LEU A 60 8.38 4.95 -4.21
N TRP A 61 7.89 4.22 -5.22
CA TRP A 61 7.63 4.76 -6.54
C TRP A 61 6.57 5.87 -6.50
N SER A 62 5.46 5.61 -5.80
CA SER A 62 4.41 6.62 -5.59
C SER A 62 4.98 7.85 -4.89
N ARG A 63 5.79 7.66 -3.84
CA ARG A 63 6.44 8.76 -3.11
C ARG A 63 7.38 9.57 -4.00
N VAL A 64 8.17 8.93 -4.87
CA VAL A 64 9.07 9.59 -5.82
C VAL A 64 8.28 10.36 -6.89
N VAL A 65 7.17 9.81 -7.40
CA VAL A 65 6.32 10.47 -8.40
C VAL A 65 5.61 11.70 -7.81
N TYR A 66 5.03 11.57 -6.61
CA TYR A 66 4.38 12.70 -5.95
C TYR A 66 5.38 13.73 -5.41
N GLY A 67 6.54 13.29 -4.91
CA GLY A 67 7.63 14.16 -4.49
C GLY A 67 8.18 15.02 -5.63
N ARG A 68 8.29 14.44 -6.85
CA ARG A 68 8.69 15.19 -8.05
C ARG A 68 7.65 16.18 -8.56
N LYS A 69 6.38 16.06 -8.15
CA LYS A 69 5.31 17.03 -8.48
C LYS A 69 5.21 18.20 -7.51
N MET A 70 5.94 18.18 -6.40
CA MET A 70 5.95 19.26 -5.39
C MET A 70 7.19 20.16 -5.47
N GLN A 71 8.07 19.98 -6.47
CA GLN A 71 9.10 20.95 -6.85
C GLN A 71 8.67 21.76 -8.06
#